data_AF-A0A961DRY3-F1
#
_entry.id   AF-A0A961DRY3-F1
#
_cell.length_a   1.000
_cell.length_b   1.000
_cell.length_c   1.000
_cell.angle_alpha   90.00
_cell.angle_beta   90.00
_cell.angle_gamma   90.00
#
_symmetry.space_group_name_H-M   'P 1'
#
loop_
_entity.id
_entity.type
_entity.pdbx_description
1 polymer ?
#
loop_
_entity_poly.entity_id
_entity_poly.type
_entity_poly.pdbx_seq_one_letter_code
_entity_poly.pdbx_strand_id
1 'polypeptide(L)' 'MGDRGSGRGQLAGRTVLVIGGNGGIGLALATGCAAAGADIVLWGRNDTKNHAAVDTLRALGWMHGPSSATSQMRT' A
#
# COMPACT_ATOMS: atom_id res chain seq x y z
N MET A 1 -8.83 -10.07 24.02
CA MET A 1 -8.85 -10.76 22.72
C MET A 1 -9.74 -9.95 21.79
N GLY A 2 -9.24 -8.83 21.25
CA GLY A 2 -10.08 -7.75 20.70
C GLY A 2 -10.00 -7.64 19.19
N ASP A 3 -11.15 -7.81 18.54
CA ASP A 3 -11.84 -6.82 17.68
C ASP A 3 -12.91 -7.54 16.85
N ARG A 4 -14.19 -7.26 17.13
CA ARG A 4 -15.30 -7.59 16.24
C ARG A 4 -15.76 -6.29 15.57
N GLY A 5 -15.21 -6.05 14.38
CA GLY A 5 -15.87 -5.45 13.21
C GLY A 5 -16.80 -4.27 13.45
N SER A 6 -16.28 -3.16 13.98
CA SER A 6 -17.03 -1.91 14.15
C SER A 6 -16.43 -0.80 13.27
N GLY A 7 -16.85 -0.73 12.00
CA GLY A 7 -16.77 0.48 11.16
C GLY A 7 -15.41 0.91 10.58
N ARG A 8 -14.32 0.15 10.76
CA ARG A 8 -13.01 0.43 10.14
C ARG A 8 -12.63 -0.67 9.16
N GLY A 9 -11.96 -0.31 8.06
CA GLY A 9 -11.48 -1.29 7.06
C GLY A 9 -10.68 -2.40 7.73
N GLN A 10 -10.76 -3.63 7.20
CA GLN A 10 -10.20 -4.85 7.83
C GLN A 10 -8.70 -4.75 8.13
N LEU A 11 -7.98 -3.88 7.43
CA LEU A 11 -6.54 -3.62 7.59
C LEU A 11 -6.25 -2.20 8.08
N ALA A 12 -7.24 -1.46 8.56
CA ALA A 12 -7.06 -0.12 9.10
C ALA A 12 -5.99 -0.10 10.21
N GLY A 13 -5.01 0.81 10.08
CA GLY A 13 -3.90 0.94 11.02
C GLY A 13 -2.84 -0.15 10.90
N ARG A 14 -2.88 -0.98 9.85
CA ARG A 14 -1.81 -1.92 9.52
C ARG A 14 -0.96 -1.40 8.36
N THR A 15 0.33 -1.66 8.43
CA THR A 15 1.27 -1.41 7.32
C THR A 15 1.59 -2.71 6.60
N VAL A 16 1.53 -2.71 5.28
CA VAL A 16 1.77 -3.87 4.41
C VAL A 16 2.91 -3.56 3.45
N LEU A 17 3.97 -4.36 3.52
CA LEU A 17 5.06 -4.36 2.53
C LEU A 17 4.72 -5.32 1.39
N VAL A 18 4.75 -4.83 0.15
CA VAL A 18 4.50 -5.62 -1.04
C VAL A 18 5.75 -5.67 -1.91
N ILE A 19 6.39 -6.85 -1.93
CA ILE A 19 7.54 -7.16 -2.78
C ILE A 19 7.05 -7.42 -4.21
N GLY A 20 7.67 -6.77 -5.19
CA GLY A 20 7.19 -6.80 -6.57
C GLY A 20 5.86 -6.06 -6.76
N GLY A 21 5.54 -5.12 -5.86
CA GLY A 21 4.27 -4.38 -5.84
C GLY A 21 4.05 -3.39 -6.98
N ASN A 22 5.02 -3.25 -7.90
CA ASN A 22 4.99 -2.28 -8.98
C ASN A 22 4.36 -2.79 -10.30
N GLY A 23 3.71 -3.97 -10.27
CA GLY A 23 2.96 -4.50 -11.40
C GLY A 23 2.30 -5.85 -11.12
N GLY A 24 1.50 -6.31 -12.08
CA GLY A 24 0.84 -7.62 -12.04
C GLY A 24 0.06 -7.87 -10.74
N ILE A 25 0.26 -9.06 -10.17
CA ILE A 25 -0.42 -9.51 -8.95
C ILE A 25 0.00 -8.66 -7.74
N GLY A 26 1.27 -8.22 -7.66
CA GLY A 26 1.75 -7.39 -6.56
C GLY A 26 1.01 -6.06 -6.48
N LEU A 27 0.77 -5.42 -7.63
CA LEU A 27 -0.03 -4.19 -7.68
C LEU A 27 -1.50 -4.44 -7.30
N ALA A 28 -2.10 -5.53 -7.81
CA ALA A 28 -3.48 -5.89 -7.45
C ALA A 28 -3.63 -6.14 -5.94
N LEU A 29 -2.65 -6.81 -5.33
CA LEU A 29 -2.60 -7.05 -3.88
C LEU A 29 -2.47 -5.74 -3.11
N ALA A 30 -1.54 -4.87 -3.51
CA ALA A 30 -1.36 -3.55 -2.92
C ALA A 30 -2.66 -2.73 -2.96
N THR A 31 -3.36 -2.75 -4.08
CA THR A 31 -4.66 -2.08 -4.26
C THR A 31 -5.72 -2.63 -3.32
N GLY A 32 -5.86 -3.96 -3.21
CA GLY A 32 -6.81 -4.58 -2.30
C GLY A 32 -6.52 -4.27 -0.82
N CYS A 33 -5.24 -4.29 -0.43
CA CYS A 33 -4.83 -3.91 0.91
C CYS A 33 -5.09 -2.43 1.21
N ALA A 34 -4.81 -1.53 0.25
CA ALA A 34 -5.10 -0.10 0.36
C ALA A 34 -6.61 0.15 0.53
N ALA A 35 -7.44 -0.52 -0.28
CA ALA A 35 -8.90 -0.45 -0.18
C ALA A 35 -9.43 -0.97 1.16
N ALA A 36 -8.74 -1.93 1.78
CA ALA A 36 -9.05 -2.42 3.12
C ALA A 36 -8.52 -1.50 4.25
N GLY A 37 -7.92 -0.35 3.91
CA GLY A 37 -7.45 0.66 4.85
C GLY A 37 -6.01 0.52 5.32
N ALA A 38 -5.20 -0.32 4.66
CA ALA A 38 -3.78 -0.47 5.01
C ALA A 38 -2.93 0.69 4.48
N ASP A 39 -1.86 1.00 5.22
CA ASP A 39 -0.72 1.75 4.69
C ASP A 39 0.16 0.80 3.86
N ILE A 40 0.47 1.18 2.62
CA ILE A 40 1.21 0.33 1.69
C ILE A 40 2.65 0.82 1.50
N VAL A 41 3.59 -0.10 1.56
CA VAL A 41 4.97 0.08 1.10
C VAL A 41 5.19 -0.80 -0.12
N LEU A 42 5.44 -0.18 -1.28
CA LEU A 42 5.77 -0.90 -2.50
C LEU A 42 7.28 -1.05 -2.61
N TRP A 43 7.76 -2.28 -2.85
CA TRP A 43 9.17 -2.52 -3.15
C TRP A 43 9.34 -3.15 -4.53
N GLY A 44 10.20 -2.53 -5.34
CA GLY A 44 10.53 -2.97 -6.68
C GLY A 44 11.78 -2.28 -7.20
N ARG A 45 12.51 -2.95 -8.11
CA ARG A 45 13.82 -2.49 -8.61
C ARG A 45 13.73 -1.41 -9.70
N ASN A 46 12.53 -1.05 -10.16
CA ASN A 46 12.33 -0.10 -11.24
C ASN A 46 11.55 1.11 -10.71
N ASP A 47 12.24 2.23 -10.53
CA ASP A 47 11.66 3.45 -9.96
C ASP A 47 10.50 4.00 -10.79
N THR A 48 10.60 4.00 -12.12
CA THR A 48 9.52 4.46 -13.00
C THR A 48 8.23 3.67 -12.77
N LYS A 49 8.35 2.34 -12.63
CA LYS A 49 7.20 1.48 -12.33
C LYS A 49 6.70 1.68 -10.90
N ASN A 50 7.59 1.93 -9.94
CA ASN A 50 7.21 2.23 -8.57
C ASN A 50 6.37 3.51 -8.51
N HIS A 51 6.79 4.57 -9.21
CA HIS A 51 6.06 5.84 -9.29
C HIS A 51 4.69 5.66 -9.94
N ALA A 52 4.61 4.98 -11.08
CA ALA A 52 3.35 4.68 -11.75
C ALA A 52 2.38 3.88 -10.87
N ALA A 53 2.89 2.93 -10.09
CA ALA A 53 2.11 2.14 -9.15
C ALA A 53 1.57 3.00 -7.99
N VAL A 54 2.39 3.90 -7.44
CA VAL A 54 1.96 4.86 -6.41
C VAL A 54 0.88 5.79 -6.94
N ASP A 55 1.04 6.33 -8.14
CA ASP A 55 0.04 7.21 -8.75
C ASP A 55 -1.28 6.48 -9.01
N THR A 56 -1.20 5.20 -9.42
CA THR A 56 -2.38 4.33 -9.55
C THR A 56 -3.10 4.17 -8.21
N LEU A 57 -2.38 3.87 -7.13
CA LEU A 57 -2.98 3.73 -5.80
C LEU A 57 -3.61 5.04 -5.31
N ARG A 58 -2.93 6.18 -5.52
CA ARG A 58 -3.45 7.52 -5.17
C ARG A 58 -4.73 7.85 -5.93
N ALA A 59 -4.79 7.54 -7.23
CA ALA A 59 -5.99 7.76 -8.05
C ALA A 59 -7.20 6.96 -7.53
N LEU A 60 -6.97 5.84 -6.84
CA LEU A 60 -8.00 5.01 -6.23
C LEU A 60 -8.41 5.47 -4.82
N GLY A 61 -7.90 6.62 -4.36
CA GLY A 61 -8.24 7.17 -3.05
C GLY A 61 -7.37 6.65 -1.90
N TRP A 62 -6.25 5.96 -2.21
CA TRP A 62 -5.26 5.65 -1.20
C TRP A 62 -4.54 6.93 -0.77
N MET A 63 -4.82 7.38 0.45
CA MET A 63 -4.13 8.48 1.13
C MET A 63 -3.13 7.87 2.11
N HIS A 64 -1.86 8.24 2.02
CA HIS A 64 -0.85 7.76 2.98
C HIS A 64 -1.19 8.28 4.39
N GLY A 65 -1.21 7.41 5.41
CA GLY A 65 -1.44 7.82 6.80
C GLY A 65 -0.32 8.72 7.34
N PRO A 66 -0.57 9.53 8.39
CA PRO A 66 0.30 10.63 8.84
C PRO A 66 1.68 10.25 9.43
N SER A 67 2.23 9.06 9.18
CA SER A 67 3.52 8.64 9.77
C SER A 67 4.47 7.87 8.84
N SER A 68 4.11 7.59 7.59
CA SER A 68 4.91 6.71 6.73
C SER A 68 5.76 7.49 5.73
N ALA A 69 7.02 7.70 6.09
CA ALA A 69 8.07 8.05 5.14
C ALA A 69 7.97 7.12 3.92
N THR A 70 7.91 7.71 2.72
CA THR A 70 8.24 7.00 1.48
C THR A 70 9.73 6.65 1.56
N SER A 71 10.08 5.60 2.30
CA SER A 71 11.42 5.05 2.33
C SER A 71 11.54 4.13 1.11
N GLN A 72 11.83 4.73 -0.04
CA GLN A 72 12.48 3.98 -1.11
C GLN A 72 13.84 3.56 -0.55
N MET A 73 13.97 2.31 -0.11
CA MET A 73 15.26 1.77 0.30
C MET A 73 16.12 1.63 -0.96
N ARG A 74 16.95 2.65 -1.21
CA ARG A 74 17.97 2.67 -2.25
C ARG A 74 19.00 1.58 -1.94
N THR A 75 19.17 0.64 -2.84
CA THR A 75 20.44 -0.10 -3.01
C THR A 75 21.25 0.57 -4.10
#